data_AF-A0A419A0B9-F1
#
_entry.id   AF-A0A419A0B9-F1
#
_cell.length_a   1.000
_cell.length_b   1.000
_cell.length_c   1.000
_cell.angle_alpha   90.00
_cell.angle_beta   90.00
_cell.angle_gamma   90.00
#
_symmetry.space_group_name_H-M   'P 1'
#
loop_
_entity.id
_entity.type
_entity.pdbx_description
1 polymer ?
#
loop_
_entity_poly.entity_id
_entity_poly.type
_entity_poly.pdbx_seq_one_letter_code
_entity_poly.pdbx_strand_id
1 'polypeptide(L)'
;MEPRFDITEPEIARTVAVFYGAVRRHEVLGPIFAEHVGDWPAHEARITAFWAGAILNKAGYNGSPMRAHLSAGNVRPEHFEIWLALFDEALRRTLPPWSARAWSQLAHRIGQGLRGGVQNMQPGRTGPPVPR
;
A
#
# COMPACT_ATOMS: atom_id res chain seq x y z
N MET A 1 12.16 -8.26 19.21
CA MET A 1 12.39 -8.48 17.76
C MET A 1 12.97 -7.20 17.20
N GLU A 2 14.06 -7.28 16.46
CA GLU A 2 14.66 -6.11 15.83
C GLU A 2 13.84 -5.65 14.61
N PRO A 3 13.87 -4.34 14.28
CA PRO A 3 13.29 -3.83 13.05
C PRO A 3 13.84 -4.53 11.80
N ARG A 4 13.03 -4.64 10.75
CA ARG A 4 13.47 -5.18 9.45
C ARG A 4 14.56 -4.34 8.78
N PHE A 5 14.58 -3.04 9.06
CA PHE A 5 15.58 -2.08 8.61
C PHE A 5 15.48 -0.80 9.46
N ASP A 6 16.51 0.04 9.38
CA ASP A 6 16.60 1.29 10.16
C ASP A 6 15.57 2.33 9.71
N ILE A 7 14.58 2.58 10.55
CA ILE A 7 13.55 3.59 10.39
C ILE A 7 12.81 3.80 11.73
N THR A 8 12.27 4.99 11.93
CA THR A 8 11.47 5.35 13.11
C THR A 8 9.97 5.48 12.79
N GLU A 9 9.12 5.40 13.81
CA GLU A 9 7.68 5.59 13.63
C GLU A 9 7.30 7.01 13.12
N PRO A 10 7.93 8.11 13.58
CA PRO A 10 7.72 9.43 12.98
C PRO A 10 8.08 9.50 11.48
N GLU A 11 9.13 8.80 11.05
CA GLU A 11 9.50 8.71 9.63
C GLU A 11 8.47 7.91 8.82
N ILE A 12 7.90 6.85 9.40
CA ILE A 12 6.79 6.11 8.79
C ILE A 12 5.59 7.04 8.62
N ALA A 13 5.16 7.72 9.69
CA ALA A 13 4.02 8.62 9.68
C ALA A 13 4.21 9.76 8.64
N ARG A 14 5.40 10.38 8.60
CA ARG A 14 5.74 11.40 7.61
C ARG A 14 5.65 10.88 6.18
N THR A 15 6.20 9.70 5.93
CA THR A 15 6.18 9.08 4.58
C THR A 15 4.74 8.79 4.16
N VAL A 16 3.93 8.23 5.06
CA VAL A 16 2.50 7.95 4.83
C VAL A 16 1.73 9.23 4.52
N ALA A 17 1.95 10.32 5.26
CA ALA A 17 1.31 11.60 5.00
C ALA A 17 1.70 12.21 3.64
N VAL A 18 3.00 12.18 3.28
CA VAL A 18 3.46 12.65 1.95
C VAL A 18 2.84 11.81 0.83
N PHE A 19 2.81 10.50 1.02
CA PHE A 19 2.25 9.55 0.08
C PHE A 19 0.75 9.79 -0.16
N TYR A 20 -0.07 9.82 0.89
CA TYR A 20 -1.51 10.04 0.73
C TYR A 20 -1.86 11.46 0.29
N GLY A 21 -1.02 12.44 0.61
CA GLY A 21 -1.08 13.75 -0.03
C GLY A 21 -0.99 13.67 -1.57
N ALA A 22 -0.14 12.81 -2.12
CA ALA A 22 -0.04 12.60 -3.56
C ALA A 22 -1.21 11.78 -4.12
N VAL A 23 -1.59 10.68 -3.46
CA VAL A 23 -2.73 9.82 -3.86
C VAL A 23 -4.02 10.63 -4.01
N ARG A 24 -4.32 11.51 -3.06
CA ARG A 24 -5.52 12.36 -3.07
C ARG A 24 -5.63 13.28 -4.28
N ARG A 25 -4.50 13.64 -4.88
CA ARG A 25 -4.41 14.55 -6.03
C ARG A 25 -4.25 13.80 -7.36
N HIS A 26 -4.05 12.49 -7.32
CA HIS A 26 -3.85 11.69 -8.51
C HIS A 26 -5.16 11.47 -9.23
N GLU A 27 -5.20 11.68 -10.54
CA GLU A 27 -6.43 11.62 -11.35
C GLU A 27 -7.13 10.25 -11.32
N VAL A 28 -6.36 9.15 -11.32
CA VAL A 28 -6.89 7.78 -11.22
C VAL A 28 -7.20 7.35 -9.78
N LEU A 29 -6.23 7.46 -8.86
CA LEU A 29 -6.39 6.93 -7.50
C LEU A 29 -7.25 7.83 -6.61
N GLY A 30 -7.21 9.15 -6.82
CA GLY A 30 -7.94 10.11 -6.01
C GLY A 30 -9.43 9.79 -5.91
N PRO A 31 -10.16 9.63 -7.03
CA PRO A 31 -11.57 9.23 -7.02
C PRO A 31 -11.84 7.89 -6.32
N ILE A 32 -10.97 6.88 -6.52
CA ILE A 32 -11.12 5.56 -5.89
C ILE A 32 -11.03 5.67 -4.38
N PHE A 33 -10.01 6.36 -3.87
CA PHE A 33 -9.87 6.55 -2.43
C PHE A 33 -10.97 7.45 -1.86
N ALA A 34 -11.42 8.48 -2.59
CA ALA A 34 -12.51 9.36 -2.16
C ALA A 34 -13.85 8.62 -1.96
N GLU A 35 -14.10 7.54 -2.71
CA GLU A 35 -15.27 6.68 -2.54
C GLU A 35 -15.23 5.88 -1.23
N HIS A 36 -14.04 5.53 -0.74
CA HIS A 36 -13.84 4.62 0.40
C HIS A 36 -13.30 5.28 1.67
N VAL A 37 -12.76 6.50 1.57
CA VAL A 37 -12.06 7.20 2.66
C VAL A 37 -12.67 8.58 2.89
N GLY A 38 -13.56 8.64 3.89
CA GLY A 38 -14.10 9.90 4.40
C GLY A 38 -13.22 10.57 5.46
N ASP A 39 -12.59 9.77 6.33
CA ASP A 39 -11.70 10.24 7.40
C ASP A 39 -10.23 9.96 7.05
N TRP A 40 -9.56 10.98 6.54
CA TRP A 40 -8.15 10.90 6.13
C TRP A 40 -7.19 10.70 7.30
N PRO A 41 -7.26 11.48 8.39
CA PRO A 41 -6.44 11.24 9.58
C PRO A 41 -6.54 9.79 10.10
N ALA A 42 -7.75 9.23 10.19
CA ALA A 42 -7.93 7.86 10.66
C ALA A 42 -7.36 6.83 9.66
N HIS A 43 -7.50 7.06 8.35
CA HIS A 43 -6.91 6.21 7.33
C HIS A 43 -5.37 6.22 7.40
N GLU A 44 -4.76 7.40 7.44
CA GLU A 44 -3.30 7.54 7.52
C GLU A 44 -2.73 6.93 8.81
N ALA A 45 -3.43 7.11 9.96
CA ALA A 45 -3.05 6.47 11.21
C ALA A 45 -3.09 4.94 11.13
N ARG A 46 -4.14 4.38 10.51
CA ARG A 46 -4.27 2.93 10.29
C ARG A 46 -3.14 2.37 9.42
N ILE A 47 -2.76 3.09 8.36
CA ILE A 47 -1.69 2.64 7.44
C ILE A 47 -0.31 2.83 8.06
N THR A 48 -0.13 3.87 8.88
CA THR A 48 1.06 4.03 9.73
C THR A 48 1.21 2.84 10.68
N ALA A 49 0.13 2.44 11.37
CA ALA A 49 0.12 1.27 12.25
C ALA A 49 0.43 -0.04 11.50
N PHE A 50 -0.09 -0.20 10.28
CA PHE A 50 0.24 -1.34 9.42
C PHE A 50 1.75 -1.43 9.16
N TRP A 51 2.37 -0.32 8.76
CA TRP A 51 3.80 -0.29 8.47
C TRP A 51 4.67 -0.41 9.73
N ALA A 52 4.27 0.21 10.83
CA ALA A 52 4.95 0.03 12.12
C ALA A 52 4.92 -1.43 12.57
N GLY A 53 3.81 -2.15 12.37
CA GLY A 53 3.76 -3.59 12.61
C GLY A 53 4.61 -4.39 11.63
N ALA A 54 4.55 -4.06 10.35
CA ALA A 54 5.30 -4.77 9.30
C ALA A 54 6.81 -4.53 9.36
N ILE A 55 7.30 -3.41 9.89
CA ILE A 55 8.73 -3.06 9.88
C ILE A 55 9.32 -3.13 11.28
N LEU A 56 8.65 -2.54 12.27
CA LEU A 56 9.14 -2.40 13.65
C LEU A 56 8.61 -3.49 14.59
N ASN A 57 7.76 -4.39 14.10
CA ASN A 57 7.08 -5.42 14.89
C ASN A 57 6.20 -4.82 16.02
N LYS A 58 5.67 -3.61 15.82
CA LYS A 58 4.74 -2.99 16.76
C LYS A 58 3.33 -3.56 16.63
N ALA A 59 2.65 -3.74 17.74
CA ALA A 59 1.20 -4.00 17.74
C ALA A 59 0.43 -2.73 17.31
N GLY A 60 -0.78 -2.90 16.78
CA GLY A 60 -1.69 -1.77 16.49
C GLY A 60 -2.51 -1.92 15.22
N TYR A 61 -2.06 -2.75 14.26
CA TYR A 61 -2.84 -3.06 13.07
C TYR A 61 -3.51 -4.43 13.17
N ASN A 62 -4.85 -4.44 13.18
CA ASN A 62 -5.67 -5.66 13.31
C ASN A 62 -6.49 -5.97 12.04
N GLY A 63 -6.19 -5.30 10.93
CA GLY A 63 -6.93 -5.46 9.67
C GLY A 63 -6.40 -6.57 8.78
N SER A 64 -7.15 -6.89 7.73
CA SER A 64 -6.65 -7.68 6.60
C SER A 64 -6.54 -6.79 5.37
N PRO A 65 -5.31 -6.48 4.89
CA PRO A 65 -5.14 -5.67 3.69
C PRO A 65 -5.86 -6.29 2.49
N MET A 66 -5.72 -7.61 2.28
CA MET A 66 -6.38 -8.30 1.17
C MET A 66 -7.91 -8.13 1.20
N ARG A 67 -8.55 -8.38 2.34
CA ARG A 67 -10.01 -8.22 2.45
C ARG A 67 -10.45 -6.78 2.16
N ALA A 68 -9.69 -5.77 2.58
CA ALA A 68 -10.01 -4.38 2.30
C ALA A 68 -9.99 -4.07 0.79
N HIS A 69 -8.95 -4.52 0.07
CA HIS A 69 -8.83 -4.28 -1.37
C HIS A 69 -9.89 -5.03 -2.18
N LEU A 70 -10.25 -6.26 -1.77
CA LEU A 70 -11.34 -7.01 -2.41
C LEU A 70 -12.71 -6.39 -2.14
N SER A 71 -12.96 -5.92 -0.91
CA SER A 71 -14.26 -5.35 -0.51
C SER A 71 -14.50 -3.97 -1.11
N ALA A 72 -13.44 -3.24 -1.51
CA ALA A 72 -13.57 -1.95 -2.19
C ALA A 72 -14.30 -2.06 -3.55
N GLY A 73 -14.25 -3.22 -4.20
CA GLY A 73 -15.03 -3.53 -5.42
C GLY A 73 -14.60 -2.80 -6.70
N ASN A 74 -13.99 -1.61 -6.58
CA ASN A 74 -13.51 -0.77 -7.69
C ASN A 74 -11.96 -0.75 -7.80
N VAL A 75 -11.24 -1.48 -6.95
CA VAL A 75 -9.78 -1.62 -7.03
C VAL A 75 -9.42 -2.66 -8.08
N ARG A 76 -8.54 -2.29 -9.01
CA ARG A 76 -8.11 -3.13 -10.15
C ARG A 76 -6.59 -3.34 -10.12
N PRO A 77 -6.07 -4.42 -10.74
CA PRO A 77 -4.64 -4.73 -10.76
C PRO A 77 -3.75 -3.58 -11.24
N GLU A 78 -4.24 -2.76 -12.19
CA GLU A 78 -3.51 -1.64 -12.79
C GLU A 78 -3.28 -0.50 -11.78
N HIS A 79 -4.17 -0.34 -10.79
CA HIS A 79 -4.05 0.70 -9.77
C HIS A 79 -2.84 0.49 -8.85
N PHE A 80 -2.38 -0.77 -8.69
CA PHE A 80 -1.22 -1.08 -7.86
C PHE A 80 0.08 -0.51 -8.41
N GLU A 81 0.25 -0.48 -9.74
CA GLU A 81 1.45 0.08 -10.37
C GLU A 81 1.54 1.58 -10.10
N ILE A 82 0.41 2.30 -10.24
CA ILE A 82 0.32 3.73 -9.93
C ILE A 82 0.58 3.98 -8.44
N TRP A 83 -0.05 3.19 -7.57
CA TRP A 83 0.11 3.32 -6.11
C TRP A 83 1.57 3.12 -5.70
N LEU A 84 2.24 2.09 -6.23
CA LEU A 84 3.64 1.79 -5.92
C LEU A 84 4.59 2.87 -6.44
N ALA A 85 4.34 3.42 -7.64
CA ALA A 85 5.13 4.52 -8.17
C ALA A 85 5.05 5.78 -7.29
N LEU A 86 3.86 6.15 -6.83
CA LEU A 86 3.67 7.26 -5.91
C LEU A 86 4.32 6.99 -4.54
N PHE A 87 4.27 5.74 -4.07
CA PHE A 87 4.88 5.33 -2.82
C PHE A 87 6.41 5.42 -2.89
N ASP A 88 7.02 4.96 -3.99
CA ASP A 88 8.46 5.07 -4.23
C ASP A 88 8.93 6.53 -4.30
N GLU A 89 8.15 7.43 -4.89
CA GLU A 89 8.42 8.87 -4.87
C GLU A 89 8.36 9.43 -3.44
N ALA A 90 7.35 9.06 -2.65
CA ALA A 90 7.26 9.50 -1.25
C ALA A 90 8.47 9.03 -0.44
N LEU A 91 8.85 7.75 -0.56
CA LEU A 91 10.04 7.18 0.10
C LEU A 91 11.31 7.95 -0.24
N ARG A 92 11.55 8.27 -1.52
CA ARG A 92 12.72 9.04 -1.94
C ARG A 92 12.74 10.46 -1.37
N ARG A 93 11.58 11.06 -1.10
CA ARG A 93 11.48 12.43 -0.55
C ARG A 93 11.67 12.48 0.96
N THR A 94 11.36 11.41 1.68
CA THR A 94 11.24 11.44 3.14
C THR A 94 12.33 10.65 3.86
N LEU A 95 13.07 9.79 3.17
CA LEU A 95 14.01 8.86 3.79
C LEU A 95 15.38 8.85 3.12
N PRO A 96 16.41 8.42 3.86
CA PRO A 96 17.69 8.07 3.26
C PRO A 96 17.57 6.94 2.23
N PRO A 97 18.47 6.87 1.22
CA PRO A 97 18.35 5.91 0.12
C PRO A 97 18.28 4.43 0.56
N TRP A 98 18.97 4.05 1.64
CA TRP A 98 18.98 2.67 2.11
C TRP A 98 17.61 2.25 2.69
N SER A 99 17.04 3.07 3.57
CA SER A 99 15.71 2.81 4.16
C SER A 99 14.61 2.91 3.11
N ALA A 100 14.70 3.89 2.20
CA ALA A 100 13.78 4.01 1.07
C ALA A 100 13.79 2.75 0.19
N ARG A 101 14.98 2.25 -0.17
CA ARG A 101 15.12 1.03 -0.99
C ARG A 101 14.59 -0.21 -0.26
N ALA A 102 14.88 -0.35 1.03
CA ALA A 102 14.42 -1.50 1.82
C ALA A 102 12.89 -1.51 1.95
N TRP A 103 12.29 -0.36 2.23
CA TRP A 103 10.84 -0.24 2.34
C TRP A 103 10.14 -0.40 0.98
N SER A 104 10.69 0.17 -0.09
CA SER A 104 10.19 -0.04 -1.46
C SER A 104 10.13 -1.54 -1.80
N GLN A 105 11.21 -2.31 -1.58
CA GLN A 105 11.21 -3.76 -1.83
C GLN A 105 10.13 -4.51 -1.05
N LEU A 106 9.90 -4.14 0.22
CA LEU A 106 8.85 -4.72 1.02
C LEU A 106 7.45 -4.37 0.48
N ALA A 107 7.23 -3.09 0.12
CA ALA A 107 5.97 -2.62 -0.42
C ALA A 107 5.63 -3.26 -1.76
N HIS A 108 6.61 -3.39 -2.67
CA HIS A 108 6.43 -4.09 -3.93
C HIS A 108 6.09 -5.56 -3.72
N ARG A 109 6.77 -6.27 -2.81
CA ARG A 109 6.45 -7.68 -2.50
C ARG A 109 5.02 -7.85 -2.00
N ILE A 110 4.59 -7.01 -1.04
CA ILE A 110 3.22 -7.05 -0.51
C ILE A 110 2.22 -6.67 -1.61
N GLY A 111 2.52 -5.62 -2.38
CA GLY A 111 1.71 -5.12 -3.48
C GLY A 111 1.47 -6.17 -4.57
N GLN A 112 2.49 -6.95 -4.94
CA GLN A 112 2.34 -8.05 -5.90
C GLN A 112 1.39 -9.15 -5.38
N GLY A 113 1.48 -9.48 -4.09
CA GLY A 113 0.55 -10.43 -3.46
C GLY A 113 -0.89 -9.93 -3.47
N LEU A 114 -1.10 -8.65 -3.14
CA LEU A 114 -2.42 -8.02 -3.17
C LEU A 114 -2.99 -7.93 -4.60
N ARG A 115 -2.17 -7.50 -5.56
CA ARG A 115 -2.52 -7.45 -6.98
C ARG A 115 -2.97 -8.81 -7.51
N GLY A 116 -2.22 -9.87 -7.21
CA GLY A 116 -2.57 -11.23 -7.61
C GLY A 116 -3.91 -11.68 -7.03
N GLY A 117 -4.18 -11.39 -5.75
CA GLY A 117 -5.46 -11.69 -5.13
C GLY A 117 -6.63 -10.94 -5.75
N VAL A 118 -6.47 -9.65 -6.04
CA VAL A 118 -7.48 -8.85 -6.74
C VAL A 118 -7.72 -9.38 -8.16
N GLN A 119 -6.66 -9.71 -8.90
CA GLN A 119 -6.76 -10.22 -10.26
C GLN A 119 -7.52 -11.55 -10.34
N ASN A 120 -7.31 -12.44 -9.36
CA ASN A 120 -7.97 -13.75 -9.33
C ASN A 120 -9.47 -13.67 -9.01
N MET A 121 -9.90 -12.60 -8.35
CA MET A 121 -11.30 -12.38 -7.96
C MET A 121 -12.11 -11.60 -9.01
N GLN A 122 -11.48 -11.03 -10.04
CA GLN A 122 -12.21 -10.34 -11.10
C GLN A 122 -12.97 -11.35 -11.99
N PRO A 123 -14.31 -11.22 -12.11
CA PRO A 123 -15.09 -12.11 -12.95
C PRO A 123 -14.68 -11.95 -14.42
N GLY A 124 -14.05 -12.99 -15.00
CA GLY A 124 -13.58 -13.00 -16.39
C GLY A 124 -12.24 -13.71 -16.64
N ARG A 125 -11.47 -14.08 -15.62
CA ARG A 125 -10.19 -14.84 -15.77
C ARG A 125 -10.25 -16.31 -15.34
N THR A 126 -11.42 -16.85 -15.03
CA THR A 126 -11.63 -18.30 -14.88
C THR A 126 -11.88 -18.94 -16.24
N GLY A 127 -10.84 -18.98 -17.08
CA GLY A 127 -10.77 -19.89 -18.22
C GLY A 127 -9.62 -20.87 -17.95
N PRO A 128 -9.76 -22.17 -18.26
CA PRO A 128 -8.67 -23.13 -18.06
C PRO A 128 -7.43 -22.72 -18.87
N PRO A 129 -6.21 -23.05 -18.40
CA PRO A 129 -5.00 -22.78 -19.17
C PRO A 129 -5.07 -23.55 -20.50
N VAL A 130 -4.90 -22.84 -21.61
CA VAL A 130 -4.70 -23.47 -22.93
C VAL A 130 -3.27 -24.03 -22.94
N PRO A 131 -3.07 -25.35 -23.05
CA PRO A 131 -1.73 -25.88 -23.21
C PRO A 131 -1.18 -25.47 -24.58
N ARG A 132 0.04 -24.94 -24.60
CA ARG A 132 0.86 -24.82 -25.81
C ARG A 132 1.95 -25.88 -25.77
#